data_AF-A0A1U7EWK4-F1
#
_entry.id   AF-A0A1U7EWK4-F1
#
_cell.length_a   1.000
_cell.length_b   1.000
_cell.length_c   1.000
_cell.angle_alpha   90.00
_cell.angle_beta   90.00
_cell.angle_gamma   90.00
#
_symmetry.space_group_name_H-M   'P 1'
#
loop_
_entity.id
_entity.type
_entity.pdbx_description
1 polymer ?
#
loop_
_entity_poly.entity_id
_entity_poly.type
_entity_poly.pdbx_seq_one_letter_code
_entity_poly.pdbx_strand_id
1 'polypeptide(L)'
;MTQTLAVDVNDDGLYTLSVPAEFEANGPFTVELHNHGEASHVYLNLDDRLSEVARIEATNHYLKENEQRRIDVATHDPSTWPDETLRGSLKVVVAHGQETRYVSVVLERAAETTTEVEVAPELSSPTVTEQSTEPTPLLRALPVVVAGSIAVLLAVGALFAAGGTQLLLGIGAVVAAAACGVAAYLLFE
;
A
#
# COMPACT_ATOMS: atom_id res chain seq x y z
N MET A 1 8.53 -14.93 -0.94
CA MET A 1 9.68 -15.73 -1.44
C MET A 1 10.22 -14.97 -2.64
N THR A 2 11.47 -14.53 -2.60
CA THR A 2 12.10 -13.84 -3.73
C THR A 2 12.49 -14.87 -4.78
N GLN A 3 12.19 -14.62 -6.05
CA GLN A 3 12.56 -15.51 -7.16
C GLN A 3 14.06 -15.38 -7.44
N THR A 4 14.71 -16.48 -7.81
CA THR A 4 16.16 -16.52 -8.01
C THR A 4 16.51 -17.05 -9.39
N LEU A 5 17.31 -16.28 -10.12
CA LEU A 5 17.92 -16.66 -11.40
C LEU A 5 19.32 -17.22 -11.14
N ALA A 6 19.51 -18.52 -11.39
CA ALA A 6 20.82 -19.16 -11.30
C ALA A 6 21.65 -18.88 -12.56
N VAL A 7 22.92 -18.54 -12.36
CA VAL A 7 23.90 -18.28 -13.41
C VAL A 7 25.19 -19.02 -13.03
N ASP A 8 25.51 -20.06 -13.79
CA ASP A 8 26.68 -20.88 -13.56
C ASP A 8 27.84 -20.41 -14.45
N VAL A 9 28.97 -20.12 -13.81
CA VAL A 9 30.19 -19.62 -14.44
C VAL A 9 31.26 -20.69 -14.27
N ASN A 10 31.98 -20.96 -15.36
CA ASN A 10 33.02 -21.98 -15.42
C ASN A 10 32.56 -23.44 -15.17
N ASP A 11 31.27 -23.74 -15.36
CA ASP A 11 30.71 -25.08 -15.14
C ASP A 11 31.25 -26.13 -16.15
N ASP A 12 31.20 -25.81 -17.44
CA ASP A 12 31.64 -26.69 -18.54
C ASP A 12 33.10 -26.42 -18.99
N GLY A 13 33.83 -25.52 -18.31
CA GLY A 13 35.21 -25.19 -18.63
C GLY A 13 35.57 -23.74 -18.34
N LEU A 14 36.81 -23.34 -18.64
CA LEU A 14 37.24 -21.96 -18.41
C LEU A 14 36.43 -20.97 -19.27
N TYR A 15 35.89 -19.97 -18.59
CA TYR A 15 35.08 -18.88 -19.14
C TYR A 15 33.72 -19.29 -19.72
N THR A 16 33.25 -20.50 -19.43
CA THR A 16 31.92 -20.95 -19.86
C THR A 16 30.81 -20.30 -19.05
N LEU A 17 29.67 -20.08 -19.68
CA LEU A 17 28.50 -19.49 -19.04
C LEU A 17 27.23 -20.29 -19.34
N SER A 18 26.64 -20.85 -18.29
CA SER A 18 25.36 -21.55 -18.34
C SER A 18 24.29 -20.71 -17.65
N VAL A 19 23.24 -20.37 -18.40
CA VAL A 19 22.11 -19.59 -17.94
C VAL A 19 20.82 -20.17 -18.54
N PRO A 20 19.68 -20.08 -17.84
CA PRO A 20 18.41 -20.44 -18.44
C PRO A 20 18.07 -19.49 -19.58
N ALA A 21 17.33 -19.98 -20.58
CA ALA A 21 16.90 -19.17 -21.72
C ALA A 21 15.85 -18.11 -21.32
N GLU A 22 15.02 -18.44 -20.33
CA GLU A 22 13.92 -17.61 -19.87
C GLU A 22 13.79 -17.67 -18.34
N PHE A 23 13.38 -16.56 -17.75
CA PHE A 23 13.18 -16.39 -16.32
C PHE A 23 11.96 -15.50 -16.05
N GLU A 24 11.07 -15.94 -15.18
CA GLU A 24 9.84 -15.24 -14.84
C GLU A 24 9.90 -14.72 -13.39
N ALA A 25 9.57 -13.45 -13.20
CA ALA A 25 9.49 -12.83 -11.89
C ALA A 25 8.29 -11.88 -11.72
N ASN A 26 7.80 -11.76 -10.48
CA ASN A 26 6.63 -10.95 -10.12
C ASN A 26 7.01 -9.64 -9.38
N GLY A 27 8.26 -9.20 -9.52
CA GLY A 27 8.81 -8.09 -8.75
C GLY A 27 10.32 -8.23 -8.55
N PRO A 28 10.87 -7.75 -7.40
CA PRO A 28 12.28 -7.88 -7.11
C PRO A 28 12.72 -9.34 -7.11
N PHE A 29 13.86 -9.61 -7.71
CA PHE A 29 14.42 -10.95 -7.83
C PHE A 29 15.93 -10.92 -7.60
N THR A 30 16.51 -12.08 -7.35
CA THR A 30 17.95 -12.22 -7.10
C THR A 30 18.60 -12.96 -8.26
N VAL A 31 19.74 -12.46 -8.73
CA VAL A 31 20.64 -13.21 -9.62
C VAL A 31 21.70 -13.87 -8.75
N GLU A 32 21.77 -15.19 -8.76
CA GLU A 32 22.76 -15.96 -8.03
C GLU A 32 23.84 -16.44 -8.99
N LEU A 33 25.04 -15.89 -8.84
CA LEU A 33 26.22 -16.30 -9.60
C LEU A 33 26.93 -17.42 -8.86
N HIS A 34 27.16 -18.54 -9.54
CA HIS A 34 27.87 -19.70 -9.02
C HIS A 34 29.12 -19.90 -9.86
N ASN A 35 30.30 -19.64 -9.29
CA ASN A 35 31.55 -19.94 -9.96
C ASN A 35 32.00 -21.35 -9.61
N HIS A 36 32.23 -22.21 -10.60
CA HIS A 36 32.69 -23.60 -10.43
C HIS A 36 34.18 -23.79 -10.77
N GLY A 37 34.88 -22.70 -11.11
CA GLY A 37 36.27 -22.75 -11.55
C GLY A 37 37.09 -21.55 -11.10
N GLU A 38 38.06 -21.13 -11.92
CA GLU A 38 38.96 -20.03 -11.61
C GLU A 38 38.24 -18.69 -11.37
N ALA A 39 38.92 -17.76 -10.70
CA ALA A 39 38.37 -16.44 -10.46
C ALA A 39 38.00 -15.72 -11.78
N SER A 40 36.83 -15.09 -11.80
CA SER A 40 36.27 -14.50 -13.04
C SER A 40 35.53 -13.19 -12.76
N HIS A 41 35.55 -12.32 -13.76
CA HIS A 41 34.74 -11.11 -13.79
C HIS A 41 33.47 -11.37 -14.59
N VAL A 42 32.33 -11.11 -13.94
CA VAL A 42 31.00 -11.20 -14.53
C VAL A 42 30.44 -9.79 -14.67
N TYR A 43 29.96 -9.47 -15.85
CA TYR A 43 29.23 -8.24 -16.13
C TYR A 43 27.76 -8.56 -16.40
N LEU A 44 26.88 -7.89 -15.65
CA LEU A 44 25.44 -7.97 -15.75
C LEU A 44 24.89 -6.64 -16.25
N ASN A 45 23.98 -6.70 -17.21
CA ASN A 45 23.31 -5.51 -17.72
C ASN A 45 21.87 -5.82 -18.09
N LEU A 46 20.96 -4.98 -17.60
CA LEU A 46 19.56 -4.97 -18.02
C LEU A 46 19.46 -4.22 -19.36
N ASP A 47 18.63 -4.71 -20.27
CA ASP A 47 18.29 -3.94 -21.47
C ASP A 47 17.51 -2.66 -21.15
N ASP A 48 17.24 -1.84 -22.16
CA ASP A 48 16.59 -0.55 -21.97
C ASP A 48 15.19 -0.69 -21.35
N ARG A 49 14.46 -1.76 -21.70
CA ARG A 49 13.08 -1.97 -21.23
C ARG A 49 13.05 -2.43 -19.77
N LEU A 50 13.94 -3.34 -19.37
CA LEU A 50 14.07 -3.73 -17.97
C LEU A 50 14.66 -2.61 -17.13
N SER A 51 15.58 -1.83 -17.68
CA SER A 51 16.21 -0.69 -16.97
C SER A 51 15.22 0.43 -16.65
N GLU A 52 14.07 0.49 -17.33
CA GLU A 52 12.98 1.42 -17.03
C GLU A 52 12.25 1.07 -15.73
N VAL A 53 12.14 -0.23 -15.41
CA VAL A 53 11.36 -0.74 -14.27
C VAL A 53 12.21 -1.44 -13.20
N ALA A 54 13.49 -1.68 -13.46
CA ALA A 54 14.38 -2.42 -12.59
C ALA A 54 15.80 -1.86 -12.60
N ARG A 55 16.52 -2.11 -11.50
CA ARG A 55 17.87 -1.61 -11.29
C ARG A 55 18.75 -2.67 -10.64
N ILE A 56 19.98 -2.77 -11.12
CA ILE A 56 21.08 -3.51 -10.48
C ILE A 56 22.04 -2.48 -9.89
N GLU A 57 22.43 -2.64 -8.63
CA GLU A 57 23.31 -1.68 -7.94
C GLU A 57 24.72 -1.63 -8.54
N ALA A 58 25.29 -2.80 -8.83
CA ALA A 58 26.58 -2.94 -9.46
C ALA A 58 26.44 -3.85 -10.67
N THR A 59 27.04 -3.46 -11.79
CA THR A 59 27.00 -4.23 -13.04
C THR A 59 28.21 -5.13 -13.20
N ASN A 60 29.30 -4.89 -12.45
CA ASN A 60 30.53 -5.69 -12.52
C ASN A 60 30.77 -6.41 -11.20
N HIS A 61 30.94 -7.72 -11.27
CA HIS A 61 31.18 -8.56 -10.11
C HIS A 61 32.43 -9.41 -10.31
N TYR A 62 33.32 -9.37 -9.33
CA TYR A 62 34.47 -10.28 -9.26
C TYR A 62 34.13 -11.48 -8.38
N LEU A 63 34.16 -12.67 -8.95
CA LEU A 63 33.96 -13.94 -8.24
C LEU A 63 35.31 -14.60 -8.00
N LYS A 64 35.57 -15.00 -6.76
CA LYS A 64 36.69 -15.88 -6.42
C LYS A 64 36.41 -17.30 -6.89
N GLU A 65 37.44 -18.12 -6.85
CA GLU A 65 37.32 -19.55 -7.09
C GLU A 65 36.26 -20.17 -6.17
N ASN A 66 35.34 -20.96 -6.75
CA ASN A 66 34.25 -21.64 -6.03
C ASN A 66 33.33 -20.69 -5.21
N GLU A 67 33.27 -19.41 -5.55
CA GLU A 67 32.42 -18.43 -4.85
C GLU A 67 30.99 -18.43 -5.39
N GLN A 68 30.02 -18.35 -4.47
CA GLN A 68 28.64 -18.00 -4.77
C GLN A 68 28.36 -16.56 -4.35
N ARG A 69 27.70 -15.80 -5.22
CA ARG A 69 27.30 -14.43 -4.93
C ARG A 69 25.87 -14.14 -5.35
N ARG A 70 25.13 -13.51 -4.46
CA ARG A 70 23.78 -13.01 -4.71
C ARG A 70 23.82 -11.54 -5.09
N ILE A 71 23.07 -11.19 -6.12
CA ILE A 71 22.95 -9.84 -6.64
C ILE A 71 21.46 -9.54 -6.71
N ASP A 72 21.04 -8.55 -5.95
CA ASP A 72 19.63 -8.19 -5.90
C ASP A 72 19.29 -7.23 -7.04
N VAL A 73 18.20 -7.55 -7.73
CA VAL A 73 17.60 -6.71 -8.76
C VAL A 73 16.36 -6.09 -8.15
N ALA A 74 16.46 -4.80 -7.85
CA ALA A 74 15.35 -4.03 -7.32
C ALA A 74 14.42 -3.65 -8.48
N THR A 75 13.11 -3.87 -8.33
CA THR A 75 12.10 -3.33 -9.25
C THR A 75 11.44 -2.10 -8.66
N HIS A 76 11.05 -1.17 -9.53
CA HIS A 76 10.13 -0.09 -9.20
C HIS A 76 8.74 -0.65 -8.85
N ASP A 77 7.90 0.20 -8.28
CA ASP A 77 6.56 -0.18 -7.88
C ASP A 77 5.76 -0.75 -9.08
N PRO A 78 5.19 -1.97 -8.97
CA PRO A 78 4.49 -2.60 -10.09
C PRO A 78 3.35 -1.78 -10.68
N SER A 79 2.72 -0.89 -9.90
CA SER A 79 1.65 0.00 -10.38
C SER A 79 2.15 1.05 -11.39
N THR A 80 3.44 1.37 -11.37
CA THR A 80 4.04 2.36 -12.29
C THR A 80 4.58 1.73 -13.57
N TRP A 81 4.52 0.41 -13.71
CA TRP A 81 5.03 -0.29 -14.89
C TRP A 81 4.18 0.07 -16.13
N PRO A 82 4.80 0.27 -17.31
CA PRO A 82 4.07 0.67 -18.51
C PRO A 82 3.12 -0.41 -19.03
N ASP A 83 3.44 -1.69 -18.82
CA ASP A 83 2.66 -2.85 -19.23
C ASP A 83 2.38 -3.79 -18.03
N GLU A 84 1.34 -4.62 -18.13
CA GLU A 84 1.05 -5.69 -17.14
C GLU A 84 2.12 -6.79 -17.17
N THR A 85 2.62 -7.12 -18.35
CA THR A 85 3.73 -8.05 -18.57
C THR A 85 4.82 -7.35 -19.34
N LEU A 86 6.01 -7.28 -18.73
CA LEU A 86 7.20 -6.71 -19.34
C LEU A 86 8.16 -7.81 -19.73
N ARG A 87 8.61 -7.75 -20.99
CA ARG A 87 9.62 -8.66 -21.52
C ARG A 87 10.85 -7.88 -21.91
N GLY A 88 11.99 -8.22 -21.33
CA GLY A 88 13.28 -7.72 -21.76
C GLY A 88 14.37 -8.76 -21.58
N SER A 89 15.62 -8.34 -21.68
CA SER A 89 16.78 -9.22 -21.62
C SER A 89 17.79 -8.82 -20.57
N LEU A 90 18.23 -9.79 -19.78
CA LEU A 90 19.42 -9.69 -18.94
C LEU A 90 20.61 -10.22 -19.73
N LYS A 91 21.56 -9.32 -20.00
CA LYS A 91 22.85 -9.67 -20.60
C LYS A 91 23.83 -10.07 -19.51
N VAL A 92 24.43 -11.25 -19.68
CA VAL A 92 25.46 -11.78 -18.80
C VAL A 92 26.72 -12.01 -19.62
N VAL A 93 27.84 -11.43 -19.19
CA VAL A 93 29.12 -11.49 -19.89
C VAL A 93 30.20 -11.93 -18.91
N VAL A 94 31.07 -12.83 -19.35
CA VAL A 94 32.21 -13.30 -18.55
C VAL A 94 33.53 -13.09 -19.28
N ALA A 95 34.63 -13.11 -18.51
CA ALA A 95 35.99 -13.10 -19.02
C ALA A 95 36.26 -11.96 -20.02
N HIS A 96 35.84 -10.74 -19.67
CA HIS A 96 36.00 -9.54 -20.50
C HIS A 96 35.36 -9.63 -21.90
N GLY A 97 34.28 -10.39 -22.07
CA GLY A 97 33.53 -10.45 -23.33
C GLY A 97 33.78 -11.70 -24.17
N GLN A 98 34.57 -12.66 -23.68
CA GLN A 98 34.79 -13.92 -24.40
C GLN A 98 33.50 -14.73 -24.55
N GLU A 99 32.67 -14.73 -23.52
CA GLU A 99 31.36 -15.36 -23.58
C GLU A 99 30.26 -14.40 -23.12
N THR A 100 29.17 -14.39 -23.88
CA THR A 100 27.99 -13.58 -23.62
C THR A 100 26.76 -14.46 -23.77
N ARG A 101 25.86 -14.37 -22.80
CA ARG A 101 24.54 -14.97 -22.85
C ARG A 101 23.49 -13.92 -22.56
N TYR A 102 22.29 -14.18 -23.07
CA TYR A 102 21.12 -13.35 -22.89
C TYR A 102 20.04 -14.23 -22.27
N VAL A 103 19.48 -13.77 -21.16
CA VAL A 103 18.33 -14.40 -20.52
C VAL A 103 17.11 -13.54 -20.84
N SER A 104 16.05 -14.16 -21.34
CA SER A 104 14.75 -13.49 -21.48
C SER A 104 14.13 -13.37 -20.10
N VAL A 105 13.93 -12.15 -19.61
CA VAL A 105 13.29 -11.90 -18.31
C VAL A 105 11.88 -11.39 -18.56
N VAL A 106 10.92 -12.10 -18.00
CA VAL A 106 9.50 -11.75 -18.01
C VAL A 106 9.13 -11.27 -16.61
N LEU A 107 8.79 -9.99 -16.50
CA LEU A 107 8.28 -9.39 -15.28
C LEU A 107 6.76 -9.28 -15.38
N GLU A 108 6.05 -9.96 -14.49
CA GLU A 108 4.60 -9.87 -14.37
C GLU A 108 4.24 -8.98 -13.20
N ARG A 109 3.31 -8.04 -13.44
CA ARG A 109 2.71 -7.31 -12.34
C ARG A 109 1.95 -8.32 -11.50
N ALA A 110 2.39 -8.53 -10.26
CA ALA A 110 1.58 -9.29 -9.32
C ALA A 110 0.19 -8.66 -9.29
N ALA A 111 -0.83 -9.43 -9.68
CA ALA A 111 -2.21 -9.00 -9.54
C ALA A 111 -2.36 -8.54 -8.09
N GLU A 112 -2.93 -7.34 -7.88
CA GLU A 112 -3.34 -6.96 -6.55
C GLU A 112 -4.26 -8.07 -6.09
N THR A 113 -3.77 -8.97 -5.23
CA THR A 113 -4.63 -9.88 -4.52
C THR A 113 -5.46 -8.93 -3.69
N THR A 114 -6.62 -8.55 -4.22
CA THR A 114 -7.72 -8.08 -3.42
C THR A 114 -7.91 -9.25 -2.48
N THR A 115 -7.25 -9.17 -1.33
CA THR A 115 -7.64 -9.94 -0.17
C THR A 115 -8.92 -9.24 0.24
N GLU A 116 -9.95 -9.41 -0.60
CA GLU A 116 -11.31 -9.39 -0.15
C GLU A 116 -11.33 -10.56 0.82
N VAL A 117 -11.04 -10.22 2.07
CA VAL A 117 -11.36 -11.07 3.20
C VAL A 117 -12.85 -11.28 3.03
N GLU A 118 -13.22 -12.41 2.42
CA GLU A 118 -14.58 -12.90 2.42
C GLU A 118 -14.87 -13.19 3.89
N VAL A 119 -15.32 -12.15 4.61
CA VAL A 119 -15.81 -12.28 5.96
C VAL A 119 -17.03 -13.18 5.82
N ALA A 120 -16.83 -14.46 6.11
CA ALA A 120 -17.93 -15.40 6.18
C ALA A 120 -19.02 -14.77 7.08
N PRO A 121 -20.29 -14.69 6.64
CA PRO A 121 -21.37 -14.09 7.42
C PRO A 121 -21.63 -14.83 8.75
N GLU A 122 -20.93 -15.94 9.00
CA GLU A 122 -21.04 -16.74 10.21
C GLU A 122 -20.35 -16.12 11.43
N LEU A 123 -19.50 -15.10 11.25
CA LEU A 123 -19.00 -14.26 12.35
C LEU A 123 -19.98 -13.14 12.75
N SER A 124 -21.11 -12.97 12.05
CA SER A 124 -22.14 -11.96 12.34
C SER A 124 -23.25 -12.44 13.28
N SER A 125 -23.09 -13.56 13.99
CA SER A 125 -24.10 -14.01 14.95
C SER A 125 -23.64 -13.81 16.40
N PRO A 126 -23.77 -12.61 17.00
CA PRO A 126 -24.00 -12.56 18.42
C PRO A 126 -25.38 -13.18 18.65
N THR A 127 -25.44 -14.20 19.50
CA THR A 127 -26.70 -14.67 20.09
C THR A 127 -27.29 -13.51 20.90
N VAL A 128 -28.06 -12.64 20.25
CA VAL A 128 -28.91 -11.68 20.92
C VAL A 128 -30.26 -12.36 21.07
N THR A 129 -30.38 -13.07 22.18
CA THR A 129 -31.68 -13.35 22.79
C THR A 129 -32.45 -12.03 22.85
N GLU A 130 -33.56 -11.95 22.12
CA GLU A 130 -34.48 -10.84 22.25
C GLU A 130 -34.97 -10.76 23.70
N GLN A 131 -34.49 -9.76 24.43
CA GLN A 131 -35.24 -9.21 25.55
C GLN A 131 -35.58 -7.78 25.20
N SER A 132 -36.82 -7.63 24.76
CA SER A 132 -37.56 -6.39 24.62
C SER A 132 -37.20 -5.38 25.70
N THR A 133 -36.74 -4.21 25.30
CA THR A 133 -37.09 -2.96 25.96
C THR A 133 -37.03 -1.89 24.88
N GLU A 134 -38.20 -1.59 24.31
CA GLU A 134 -38.35 -0.36 23.53
C GLU A 134 -37.83 0.80 24.40
N PRO A 135 -36.85 1.59 23.93
CA PRO A 135 -36.48 2.79 24.63
C PRO A 135 -37.65 3.75 24.45
N THR A 136 -38.38 3.94 25.55
CA THR A 136 -39.45 4.94 25.67
C THR A 136 -38.94 6.28 25.10
N PRO A 137 -39.75 6.96 24.27
CA PRO A 137 -39.34 8.19 23.55
C PRO A 137 -38.90 9.34 24.48
N LEU A 138 -39.09 9.18 25.79
CA LEU A 138 -38.64 10.09 26.83
C LEU A 138 -37.11 10.16 26.97
N LEU A 139 -36.37 9.07 26.76
CA LEU A 139 -34.91 9.05 26.96
C LEU A 139 -34.12 9.62 25.78
N ARG A 140 -34.69 9.59 24.57
CA ARG A 140 -34.08 10.18 23.36
C ARG A 140 -34.18 11.71 23.35
N ALA A 141 -35.14 12.27 24.09
CA ALA A 141 -35.34 13.71 24.22
C ALA A 141 -34.55 14.32 25.41
N LEU A 142 -33.97 13.50 26.29
CA LEU A 142 -33.24 13.97 27.47
C LEU A 142 -32.13 15.00 27.16
N PRO A 143 -31.23 14.79 26.17
CA PRO A 143 -30.20 15.77 25.86
C PRO A 143 -30.78 17.07 25.25
N VAL A 144 -31.89 16.98 24.49
CA VAL A 144 -32.56 18.13 23.88
C VAL A 144 -33.30 18.96 24.94
N VAL A 145 -33.95 18.33 25.91
CA VAL A 145 -34.65 19.00 27.00
C VAL A 145 -33.66 19.64 28.00
N VAL A 146 -32.53 18.97 28.28
CA VAL A 146 -31.47 19.55 29.12
C VAL A 146 -30.81 20.75 28.41
N ALA A 147 -30.50 20.65 27.12
CA ALA A 147 -29.93 21.77 26.38
C ALA A 147 -30.92 22.95 26.24
N GLY A 148 -32.20 22.66 25.97
CA GLY A 148 -33.25 23.66 25.87
C GLY A 148 -33.52 24.40 27.19
N SER A 149 -33.52 23.68 28.32
CA SER A 149 -33.73 24.30 29.64
C SER A 149 -32.57 25.22 30.05
N ILE A 150 -31.33 24.87 29.71
CA ILE A 150 -30.16 25.75 29.92
C ILE A 150 -30.27 27.03 29.08
N ALA A 151 -30.72 26.92 27.83
CA ALA A 151 -30.90 28.08 26.96
C ALA A 151 -31.98 29.04 27.49
N VAL A 152 -33.10 28.50 28.00
CA VAL A 152 -34.17 29.30 28.62
C VAL A 152 -33.69 29.98 29.90
N LEU A 153 -32.94 29.27 30.75
CA LEU A 153 -32.36 29.85 31.98
C LEU A 153 -31.36 30.97 31.67
N LEU A 154 -30.54 30.83 30.64
CA LEU A 154 -29.62 31.89 30.19
C LEU A 154 -30.38 33.10 29.62
N ALA A 155 -31.45 32.88 28.85
CA ALA A 155 -32.28 33.95 28.32
C ALA A 155 -33.00 34.74 29.43
N VAL A 156 -33.52 34.03 30.44
CA VAL A 156 -34.14 34.67 31.62
C VAL A 156 -33.08 35.38 32.46
N GLY A 157 -31.90 34.79 32.66
CA GLY A 157 -30.78 35.44 33.35
C GLY A 157 -30.33 36.73 32.66
N ALA A 158 -30.30 36.77 31.32
CA ALA A 158 -29.98 37.97 30.55
C ALA A 158 -31.01 39.09 30.74
N LEU A 159 -32.29 38.75 30.90
CA LEU A 159 -33.36 39.71 31.19
C LEU A 159 -33.23 40.34 32.59
N PHE A 160 -32.70 39.60 33.57
CA PHE A 160 -32.49 40.13 34.93
C PHE A 160 -31.14 40.86 35.11
N ALA A 161 -30.10 40.47 34.36
CA ALA A 161 -28.79 41.13 34.41
C ALA A 161 -28.77 42.49 33.67
N ALA A 162 -29.65 42.68 32.70
CA ALA A 162 -29.79 43.93 31.97
C ALA A 162 -30.79 44.88 32.67
N GLY A 163 -30.33 45.53 33.73
CA GLY A 163 -30.97 46.76 34.20
C GLY A 163 -30.90 47.83 33.11
N GLY A 164 -31.96 47.95 32.31
CA GLY A 164 -32.18 49.06 31.36
C GLY A 164 -31.41 49.00 30.02
N THR A 165 -32.16 49.20 28.92
CA THR A 165 -31.70 49.59 27.56
C THR A 165 -30.88 48.61 26.70
N GLN A 166 -31.14 47.29 26.72
CA GLN A 166 -30.59 46.38 25.69
C GLN A 166 -31.60 45.36 25.13
N LEU A 167 -32.75 45.87 24.64
CA LEU A 167 -33.79 45.07 23.99
C LEU A 167 -33.31 44.36 22.70
N LEU A 168 -32.32 44.94 22.01
CA LEU A 168 -31.75 44.42 20.76
C LEU A 168 -30.99 43.09 20.93
N LEU A 169 -30.29 42.90 22.05
CA LEU A 169 -29.59 41.63 22.32
C LEU A 169 -30.57 40.48 22.63
N GLY A 170 -31.69 40.79 23.29
CA GLY A 170 -32.71 39.78 23.61
C GLY A 170 -33.36 39.20 22.35
N ILE A 171 -33.67 40.04 21.36
CA ILE A 171 -34.27 39.59 20.10
C ILE A 171 -33.29 38.70 19.32
N GLY A 172 -32.00 39.06 19.28
CA GLY A 172 -30.97 38.25 18.63
C GLY A 172 -30.85 36.84 19.24
N ALA A 173 -30.94 36.73 20.57
CA ALA A 173 -30.90 35.44 21.25
C ALA A 173 -32.10 34.55 20.90
N VAL A 174 -33.30 35.12 20.79
CA VAL A 174 -34.51 34.37 20.41
C VAL A 174 -34.43 33.86 18.98
N VAL A 175 -33.94 34.68 18.04
CA VAL A 175 -33.76 34.28 16.64
C VAL A 175 -32.72 33.17 16.51
N ALA A 176 -31.60 33.25 17.24
CA ALA A 176 -30.58 32.21 17.24
C ALA A 176 -31.12 30.88 17.80
N ALA A 177 -31.91 30.91 18.87
CA ALA A 177 -32.54 29.71 19.42
C ALA A 177 -33.53 29.06 18.44
N ALA A 178 -34.34 29.87 17.74
CA ALA A 178 -35.24 29.37 16.71
C ALA A 178 -34.48 28.73 15.53
N ALA A 179 -33.40 29.36 15.07
CA ALA A 179 -32.56 28.82 14.00
C ALA A 179 -31.92 27.47 14.38
N CYS A 180 -31.42 27.33 15.61
CA CYS A 180 -30.89 26.05 16.11
C CYS A 180 -31.97 24.97 16.19
N GLY A 181 -33.20 25.33 16.59
CA GLY A 181 -34.33 24.40 16.61
C GLY A 181 -34.69 23.87 15.23
N VAL A 182 -34.72 24.74 14.22
CA VAL A 182 -34.98 24.35 12.83
C VAL A 182 -33.85 23.49 12.26
N ALA A 183 -32.59 23.85 12.52
CA ALA A 183 -31.44 23.05 12.08
C ALA A 183 -31.44 21.64 12.69
N ALA A 184 -31.84 21.52 13.96
CA ALA A 184 -32.01 20.21 14.60
C ALA A 184 -33.14 19.41 13.95
N TYR A 185 -34.28 20.04 13.65
CA TYR A 185 -35.40 19.37 12.99
C TYR A 185 -35.00 18.80 11.61
N LEU A 186 -34.28 19.58 10.80
CA LEU A 186 -33.82 19.15 9.48
C LEU A 186 -32.71 18.08 9.51
N LEU A 187 -32.01 17.89 10.63
CA LEU A 187 -31.02 16.82 10.80
C LEU A 187 -31.65 15.47 11.22
N PHE A 188 -32.91 15.48 11.65
CA PHE A 188 -33.64 14.30 12.11
C PHE A 188 -34.76 13.85 11.16
N GLU A 189 -34.95 14.54 10.02
CA GLU A 189 -35.74 14.12 8.85
C GLU A 189 -34.85 13.40 7.83
#